data_AF-A0AAW0DKQ4-F1
#
_entry.id   AF-A0AAW0DKQ4-F1
#
_cell.length_a   1.000
_cell.length_b   1.000
_cell.length_c   1.000
_cell.angle_alpha   90.00
_cell.angle_beta   90.00
_cell.angle_gamma   90.00
#
_symmetry.space_group_name_H-M   'P 1'
#
loop_
_entity.id
_entity.type
_entity.pdbx_description
1 polymer ?
#
loop_
_entity_poly.entity_id
_entity_poly.type
_entity_poly.pdbx_seq_one_letter_code
_entity_poly.pdbx_strand_id
1 'polypeptide(L)'
;MIPSNPKIDTLVFDLGDVLFSWSSNTTTSIPPEKLRAILTSHIWFTYECGRLTETECYSQLEDQFSFRAEEIRNALRDARNSLTANDELVGLIRSLKEQSKGQLKVYAMSNISQPDYEFLRTRPVDWSIFDEVFASGLVGERKPNLGFYRHVLQQTGIDPASAIFIDDKLENVLSARSLGFTGVVFRGMEELRRVLLNNVVGDPVGRGRLFLESNAGRLDSITDTGVVFSENFSQLLILELTQNRGLINLKDDSQPMWNFFQEKGQLTTSEFPFDLDTTALGLTIIKRDTSAVVQVMDKMLEFVNTDGIVQTYFDHTRPRFDPVVCVNVLSLFYSYNRGHQLHETLRWVREVLYHRAYLDGTRYYETPECFLYFLSRTLEKSGDDALHADVKSLLKERLQERVGAQGDPLQLAMRVLACLSMGIGNEVDYQALLTLQCEDGSWADGWMYKYGSSGIKVNNRGLTTAFAIKAIEQQSQFMPPALASSLPPKPCRSGPTDSSAKHRRTSSWRESWQRIWHWGSAEASV
;
A
#
# COMPACT_ATOMS: atom_id res chain seq x y z
N MET A 1 11.79 -15.50 -13.00
CA MET A 1 10.38 -15.31 -13.40
C MET A 1 9.55 -15.24 -12.14
N ILE A 2 9.15 -14.05 -11.74
CA ILE A 2 8.15 -13.86 -10.68
C ILE A 2 6.89 -13.46 -11.46
N PRO A 3 5.78 -14.20 -11.38
CA PRO A 3 4.55 -13.82 -12.05
C PRO A 3 4.11 -12.43 -11.58
N SER A 4 3.61 -11.60 -12.49
CA SER A 4 2.77 -10.45 -12.14
C SER A 4 1.71 -10.91 -11.14
N ASN A 5 1.53 -10.19 -10.02
CA ASN A 5 0.56 -10.57 -9.01
C ASN A 5 -0.82 -10.70 -9.70
N PRO A 6 -1.42 -11.91 -9.77
CA PRO A 6 -2.67 -12.10 -10.49
C PRO A 6 -3.76 -11.23 -9.83
N LYS A 7 -4.67 -10.70 -10.65
CA LYS A 7 -5.85 -10.00 -10.13
C LYS A 7 -6.58 -10.93 -9.17
N ILE A 8 -6.68 -10.53 -7.91
CA ILE A 8 -7.38 -11.31 -6.90
C ILE A 8 -8.88 -11.20 -7.19
N ASP A 9 -9.53 -12.34 -7.28
CA ASP A 9 -10.97 -12.46 -7.54
C ASP A 9 -11.70 -13.24 -6.45
N THR A 10 -10.97 -13.78 -5.48
CA THR A 10 -11.53 -14.64 -4.44
C THR A 10 -11.00 -14.31 -3.05
N LEU A 11 -11.90 -14.23 -2.07
CA LEU A 11 -11.58 -14.19 -0.64
C LEU A 11 -12.15 -15.44 0.06
N VAL A 12 -11.37 -16.02 0.96
CA VAL A 12 -11.76 -17.17 1.76
C VAL A 12 -11.48 -16.86 3.23
N PHE A 13 -12.53 -16.74 4.04
CA PHE A 13 -12.43 -16.37 5.44
C PHE A 13 -12.64 -17.54 6.39
N ASP A 14 -11.92 -17.58 7.50
CA ASP A 14 -12.42 -18.27 8.69
C ASP A 14 -13.66 -17.56 9.27
N LEU A 15 -14.44 -18.30 10.06
CA LEU A 15 -15.56 -17.75 10.83
C LEU A 15 -15.17 -17.45 12.28
N GLY A 16 -14.58 -18.41 12.99
CA GLY A 16 -14.25 -18.26 14.40
C GLY A 16 -13.08 -17.28 14.60
N ASP A 17 -13.21 -16.36 15.55
CA ASP A 17 -12.22 -15.32 15.89
C ASP A 17 -11.79 -14.41 14.71
N VAL A 18 -12.52 -14.47 13.59
CA VAL A 18 -12.42 -13.59 12.42
C VAL A 18 -13.74 -12.86 12.18
N LEU A 19 -14.82 -13.61 11.89
CA LEU A 19 -16.17 -13.04 11.71
C LEU A 19 -16.99 -13.08 12.99
N PHE A 20 -16.82 -14.11 13.81
CA PHE A 20 -17.55 -14.28 15.05
C PHE A 20 -16.58 -14.34 16.22
N SER A 21 -16.81 -13.52 17.23
CA SER A 21 -16.07 -13.55 18.49
C SER A 21 -16.96 -14.04 19.62
N TRP A 22 -16.35 -14.72 20.58
CA TRP A 22 -17.00 -15.11 21.83
C TRP A 22 -17.05 -13.91 22.78
N SER A 23 -18.13 -13.80 23.57
CA SER A 23 -18.14 -12.86 24.69
C SER A 23 -17.13 -13.30 25.76
N SER A 24 -16.39 -12.36 26.33
CA SER A 24 -15.56 -12.62 27.51
C SER A 24 -16.38 -12.92 28.77
N ASN A 25 -17.68 -12.62 28.75
CA ASN A 25 -18.61 -12.87 29.85
C ASN A 25 -19.41 -14.15 29.58
N THR A 26 -18.84 -15.30 29.92
CA THR A 26 -19.53 -16.59 29.85
C THR A 26 -20.04 -17.02 31.22
N THR A 27 -21.25 -17.56 31.30
CA THR A 27 -21.85 -18.13 32.51
C THR A 27 -21.52 -19.61 32.75
N THR A 28 -20.59 -20.17 31.96
CA THR A 28 -20.28 -21.60 31.98
C THR A 28 -19.62 -22.03 33.29
N SER A 29 -19.95 -23.24 33.75
CA SER A 29 -19.34 -23.89 34.91
C SER A 29 -17.95 -24.50 34.61
N ILE A 30 -17.58 -24.64 33.34
CA ILE A 30 -16.29 -25.21 32.93
C ILE A 30 -15.24 -24.09 32.83
N PRO A 31 -14.10 -24.20 33.53
CA PRO A 31 -13.02 -23.22 33.45
C PRO A 31 -12.51 -23.03 32.01
N PRO A 32 -12.14 -21.80 31.58
CA PRO A 32 -11.72 -21.51 30.21
C PRO A 32 -10.57 -22.39 29.70
N GLU A 33 -9.59 -22.70 30.55
CA GLU A 33 -8.46 -23.56 30.19
C GLU A 33 -8.89 -25.01 29.89
N LYS A 34 -9.90 -25.51 30.61
CA LYS A 34 -10.47 -26.84 30.40
C LYS A 34 -11.34 -26.87 29.14
N LEU A 35 -12.15 -25.83 28.93
CA LEU A 35 -12.92 -25.69 27.69
C LEU A 35 -12.00 -25.64 26.47
N ARG A 36 -10.88 -24.89 26.54
CA ARG A 36 -9.86 -24.88 25.49
C ARG A 36 -9.25 -26.26 25.26
N ALA A 37 -8.96 -27.01 26.32
CA ALA A 37 -8.44 -28.37 26.20
C ALA A 37 -9.46 -29.33 25.54
N ILE A 38 -10.75 -29.18 25.84
CA ILE A 38 -11.85 -29.91 25.18
C ILE A 38 -11.87 -29.57 23.69
N LEU A 39 -11.90 -28.29 23.32
CA LEU A 39 -12.00 -27.81 21.93
C LEU A 39 -10.75 -28.13 21.08
N THR A 40 -9.63 -28.47 21.72
CA THR A 40 -8.38 -28.87 21.04
C THR A 40 -8.12 -30.38 21.10
N SER A 41 -9.05 -31.15 21.65
CA SER A 41 -8.95 -32.61 21.76
C SER A 41 -9.20 -33.32 20.43
N HIS A 42 -8.67 -34.53 20.30
CA HIS A 42 -8.94 -35.39 19.15
C HIS A 42 -10.44 -35.75 19.01
N ILE A 43 -11.14 -35.92 20.14
CA ILE A 43 -12.59 -36.20 20.17
C ILE A 43 -13.34 -35.03 19.53
N TRP A 44 -13.03 -33.81 19.96
CA TRP A 44 -13.64 -32.61 19.39
C TRP A 44 -13.35 -32.46 17.89
N PHE A 45 -12.10 -32.69 17.47
CA PHE A 45 -11.75 -32.64 16.04
C PHE A 45 -12.50 -33.67 15.20
N THR A 46 -12.82 -34.83 15.79
CA THR A 46 -13.58 -35.89 15.14
C THR A 46 -15.06 -35.51 15.03
N TYR A 47 -15.62 -34.89 16.07
CA TYR A 47 -16.96 -34.29 16.07
C TYR A 47 -17.08 -33.13 15.07
N GLU A 48 -16.09 -32.23 14.99
CA GLU A 48 -16.02 -31.15 13.99
C GLU A 48 -15.97 -31.68 12.56
N CYS A 49 -15.56 -32.93 12.33
CA CYS A 49 -15.58 -33.56 11.00
C CYS A 49 -16.85 -34.40 10.76
N GLY A 50 -17.87 -34.30 11.63
CA GLY A 50 -19.13 -35.06 11.48
C GLY A 50 -18.99 -36.57 11.66
N ARG A 51 -17.87 -37.05 12.23
CA ARG A 51 -17.61 -38.48 12.45
C ARG A 51 -18.12 -38.99 13.80
N LEU A 52 -18.59 -38.08 14.66
CA LEU A 52 -19.28 -38.38 15.91
C LEU A 52 -20.58 -37.57 15.97
N THR A 53 -21.62 -38.16 16.55
CA THR A 53 -22.80 -37.40 16.96
C THR A 53 -22.50 -36.54 18.19
N GLU A 54 -23.35 -35.55 18.47
CA GLU A 54 -23.19 -34.69 19.66
C GLU A 54 -23.20 -35.51 20.97
N THR A 55 -24.10 -36.49 21.06
CA THR A 55 -24.21 -37.39 22.23
C THR A 55 -22.96 -38.25 22.42
N GLU A 56 -22.42 -38.84 21.35
CA GLU A 56 -21.19 -39.63 21.41
C GLU A 56 -19.98 -38.76 21.78
N CYS A 57 -19.88 -37.57 21.20
CA CYS A 57 -18.83 -36.61 21.51
C CYS A 57 -18.82 -36.26 23.01
N TYR A 58 -19.97 -35.84 23.55
CA TYR A 58 -20.04 -35.42 24.95
C TYR A 58 -19.84 -36.58 25.92
N SER A 59 -20.29 -37.79 25.58
CA SER A 59 -20.00 -38.99 26.39
C SER A 59 -18.51 -39.29 26.44
N GLN A 60 -17.80 -39.25 25.30
CA GLN A 60 -16.35 -39.52 25.30
C GLN A 60 -15.55 -38.39 25.97
N LEU A 61 -16.03 -37.14 25.88
CA LEU A 61 -15.43 -36.02 26.60
C LEU A 61 -15.65 -36.12 28.12
N GLU A 62 -16.80 -36.65 28.57
CA GLU A 62 -17.04 -36.95 29.98
C GLU A 62 -15.98 -37.90 30.54
N ASP A 63 -15.72 -38.99 29.80
CA ASP A 63 -14.69 -39.97 30.18
C ASP A 63 -13.28 -39.37 30.20
N GLN A 64 -12.95 -38.49 29.25
CA GLN A 64 -11.60 -37.92 29.13
C GLN A 64 -11.32 -36.77 30.11
N PHE A 65 -12.29 -35.89 30.34
CA PHE A 65 -12.09 -34.63 31.07
C PHE A 65 -12.76 -34.60 32.46
N SER A 66 -13.45 -35.67 32.85
CA SER A 66 -14.13 -35.81 34.15
C SER A 66 -15.20 -34.75 34.43
N PHE A 67 -15.83 -34.22 33.38
CA PHE A 67 -17.02 -33.36 33.47
C PHE A 67 -18.24 -34.15 33.03
N ARG A 68 -19.41 -33.91 33.61
CA ARG A 68 -20.63 -34.55 33.10
C ARG A 68 -20.91 -34.10 31.67
N ALA A 69 -21.40 -34.99 30.81
CA ALA A 69 -21.80 -34.64 29.44
C ALA A 69 -22.80 -33.47 29.41
N GLU A 70 -23.66 -33.34 30.43
CA GLU A 70 -24.59 -32.23 30.59
C GLU A 70 -23.90 -30.90 30.93
N GLU A 71 -22.81 -30.91 31.71
CA GLU A 71 -22.01 -29.71 31.98
C GLU A 71 -21.33 -29.21 30.69
N ILE A 72 -20.76 -30.14 29.91
CA ILE A 72 -20.13 -29.83 28.61
C ILE A 72 -21.18 -29.27 27.63
N ARG A 73 -22.35 -29.91 27.55
CA ARG A 73 -23.48 -29.43 26.73
C ARG A 73 -23.89 -28.01 27.10
N ASN A 74 -24.07 -27.73 28.38
CA ASN A 74 -24.45 -26.40 28.86
C ASN A 74 -23.35 -25.36 28.58
N ALA A 75 -22.09 -25.71 28.81
CA ALA A 75 -20.94 -24.86 28.51
C ALA A 75 -20.88 -24.45 27.03
N LEU A 76 -21.02 -25.42 26.13
CA LEU A 76 -21.00 -25.18 24.68
C LEU A 76 -22.24 -24.43 24.21
N ARG A 77 -23.42 -24.70 24.77
CA ARG A 77 -24.63 -23.93 24.49
C ARG A 77 -24.46 -22.46 24.89
N ASP A 78 -23.92 -22.19 26.06
CA ASP A 78 -23.67 -20.83 26.55
C ASP A 78 -22.62 -20.12 25.67
N ALA A 79 -21.55 -20.83 25.31
CA ALA A 79 -20.55 -20.33 24.37
C ALA A 79 -21.18 -19.97 23.02
N ARG A 80 -21.95 -20.89 22.40
CA ARG A 80 -22.71 -20.64 21.16
C ARG A 80 -23.64 -19.43 21.30
N ASN A 81 -24.28 -19.29 22.46
CA ASN A 81 -25.19 -18.18 22.74
C ASN A 81 -24.50 -16.82 22.80
N SER A 82 -23.22 -16.82 23.19
CA SER A 82 -22.41 -15.62 23.36
C SER A 82 -21.78 -15.08 22.08
N LEU A 83 -21.88 -15.81 20.96
CA LEU A 83 -21.27 -15.41 19.70
C LEU A 83 -21.87 -14.11 19.16
N THR A 84 -21.00 -13.13 18.93
CA THR A 84 -21.31 -11.86 18.31
C THR A 84 -20.63 -11.77 16.95
N ALA A 85 -21.36 -11.30 15.95
CA ALA A 85 -20.80 -11.06 14.63
C ALA A 85 -20.01 -9.75 14.63
N ASN A 86 -18.96 -9.73 13.81
CA ASN A 86 -18.22 -8.53 13.50
C ASN A 86 -18.92 -7.79 12.34
N ASP A 87 -19.83 -6.88 12.69
CA ASP A 87 -20.59 -6.08 11.72
C ASP A 87 -19.68 -5.22 10.82
N GLU A 88 -18.51 -4.83 11.32
CA GLU A 88 -17.51 -4.09 10.54
C GLU A 88 -16.96 -4.95 9.39
N LEU A 89 -16.63 -6.22 9.65
CA LEU A 89 -16.17 -7.16 8.64
C LEU A 89 -17.27 -7.46 7.62
N VAL A 90 -18.52 -7.63 8.07
CA VAL A 90 -19.68 -7.80 7.17
C VAL A 90 -19.81 -6.60 6.24
N GLY A 91 -19.71 -5.38 6.78
CA GLY A 91 -19.74 -4.14 6.00
C GLY A 91 -18.60 -4.04 4.99
N LEU A 92 -17.39 -4.42 5.39
CA LEU A 92 -16.22 -4.45 4.50
C LEU A 92 -16.40 -5.43 3.33
N ILE A 93 -16.84 -6.66 3.61
CA ILE A 93 -17.07 -7.68 2.56
C ILE A 93 -18.13 -7.19 1.57
N ARG A 94 -19.23 -6.59 2.06
CA ARG A 94 -20.27 -6.03 1.20
C ARG A 94 -19.73 -4.94 0.28
N SER A 95 -18.98 -4.00 0.85
CA SER A 95 -18.33 -2.92 0.09
C SER A 95 -17.40 -3.47 -1.00
N LEU A 96 -16.59 -4.48 -0.70
CA LEU A 96 -15.69 -5.10 -1.67
C LEU A 96 -16.45 -5.81 -2.80
N LYS A 97 -17.55 -6.52 -2.49
CA LYS A 97 -18.41 -7.14 -3.51
C LYS A 97 -19.06 -6.08 -4.42
N GLU A 98 -19.57 -4.99 -3.85
CA GLU A 98 -20.14 -3.87 -4.60
C GLU A 98 -19.11 -3.20 -5.53
N GLN A 99 -17.92 -2.90 -5.00
CA GLN A 99 -16.81 -2.30 -5.78
C GLN A 99 -16.37 -3.21 -6.93
N SER A 100 -16.33 -4.53 -6.71
CA SER A 100 -16.02 -5.51 -7.75
C SER A 100 -17.15 -5.74 -8.76
N LYS A 101 -18.29 -5.05 -8.62
CA LYS A 101 -19.51 -5.28 -9.42
C LYS A 101 -19.97 -6.75 -9.37
N GLY A 102 -19.82 -7.39 -8.21
CA GLY A 102 -20.16 -8.79 -7.98
C GLY A 102 -19.20 -9.81 -8.59
N GLN A 103 -18.04 -9.39 -9.12
CA GLN A 103 -17.02 -10.30 -9.65
C GLN A 103 -16.25 -11.00 -8.54
N LEU A 104 -16.10 -10.36 -7.38
CA LEU A 104 -15.40 -10.94 -6.23
C LEU A 104 -16.22 -12.08 -5.63
N LYS A 105 -15.62 -13.27 -5.59
CA LYS A 105 -16.14 -14.43 -4.88
C LYS A 105 -15.70 -14.42 -3.44
N VAL A 106 -16.63 -14.69 -2.53
CA VAL A 106 -16.33 -14.72 -1.10
C VAL A 106 -16.83 -16.02 -0.51
N TYR A 107 -15.92 -16.81 0.04
CA TYR A 107 -16.19 -18.08 0.68
C TYR A 107 -15.85 -18.04 2.16
N ALA A 108 -16.45 -18.93 2.93
CA ALA A 108 -16.00 -19.21 4.29
C ALA A 108 -15.52 -20.66 4.44
N MET A 109 -14.45 -20.88 5.19
CA MET A 109 -13.93 -22.19 5.55
C MET A 109 -13.76 -22.26 7.07
N SER A 110 -14.63 -23.02 7.75
CA SER A 110 -14.63 -23.08 9.22
C SER A 110 -14.53 -24.50 9.74
N ASN A 111 -13.72 -24.66 10.79
CA ASN A 111 -13.75 -25.86 11.62
C ASN A 111 -14.95 -25.73 12.58
N ILE A 112 -16.05 -26.37 12.21
CA ILE A 112 -17.31 -26.32 12.94
C ILE A 112 -18.11 -27.58 12.64
N SER A 113 -18.71 -28.17 13.67
CA SER A 113 -19.58 -29.34 13.50
C SER A 113 -20.87 -28.93 12.78
N GLN A 114 -21.59 -29.91 12.23
CA GLN A 114 -22.86 -29.64 11.55
C GLN A 114 -23.92 -28.99 12.47
N PRO A 115 -24.18 -29.50 13.70
CA PRO A 115 -25.18 -28.89 14.58
C PRO A 115 -24.83 -27.43 14.96
N ASP A 116 -23.54 -27.16 15.19
CA ASP A 116 -23.07 -25.82 15.57
C ASP A 116 -23.17 -24.86 14.39
N TYR A 117 -22.90 -25.33 13.18
CA TYR A 117 -23.08 -24.56 11.95
C TYR A 117 -24.56 -24.22 11.69
N GLU A 118 -25.46 -25.20 11.82
CA GLU A 118 -26.90 -25.00 11.69
C GLU A 118 -27.42 -23.98 12.71
N PHE A 119 -26.94 -24.06 13.95
CA PHE A 119 -27.25 -23.06 14.98
C PHE A 119 -26.71 -21.67 14.61
N LEU A 120 -25.44 -21.57 14.19
CA LEU A 120 -24.80 -20.31 13.83
C LEU A 120 -25.58 -19.61 12.71
N ARG A 121 -26.13 -20.37 11.75
CA ARG A 121 -26.96 -19.85 10.66
C ARG A 121 -28.27 -19.18 11.11
N THR A 122 -28.74 -19.45 12.33
CA THR A 122 -29.92 -18.78 12.89
C THR A 122 -29.63 -17.39 13.47
N ARG A 123 -28.34 -17.03 13.62
CA ARG A 123 -27.94 -15.70 14.13
C ARG A 123 -28.26 -14.59 13.13
N PRO A 124 -28.59 -13.37 13.60
CA PRO A 124 -28.93 -12.24 12.74
C PRO A 124 -27.68 -11.66 12.07
N VAL A 125 -27.13 -12.41 11.11
CA VAL A 125 -26.00 -12.02 10.27
C VAL A 125 -26.41 -12.15 8.82
N ASP A 126 -25.96 -11.20 8.00
CA ASP A 126 -26.12 -11.28 6.56
C ASP A 126 -25.21 -12.37 5.98
N TRP A 127 -25.72 -13.59 5.89
CA TRP A 127 -24.99 -14.70 5.27
C TRP A 127 -24.88 -14.60 3.75
N SER A 128 -25.60 -13.68 3.10
CA SER A 128 -25.55 -13.51 1.65
C SER A 128 -24.23 -12.91 1.14
N ILE A 129 -23.41 -12.40 2.08
CA ILE A 129 -22.05 -11.95 1.78
C ILE A 129 -21.17 -13.10 1.28
N PHE A 130 -21.46 -14.35 1.68
CA PHE A 130 -20.75 -15.54 1.22
C PHE A 130 -21.46 -16.17 0.02
N ASP A 131 -20.72 -16.43 -1.06
CA ASP A 131 -21.16 -17.26 -2.17
C ASP A 131 -21.37 -18.72 -1.72
N GLU A 132 -20.51 -19.23 -0.83
CA GLU A 132 -20.66 -20.53 -0.19
C GLU A 132 -19.91 -20.59 1.16
N VAL A 133 -20.37 -21.45 2.07
CA VAL A 133 -19.72 -21.70 3.36
C VAL A 133 -19.40 -23.18 3.49
N PHE A 134 -18.12 -23.50 3.64
CA PHE A 134 -17.59 -24.83 3.85
C PHE A 134 -17.40 -25.07 5.35
N ALA A 135 -18.30 -25.83 5.95
CA ALA A 135 -18.22 -26.29 7.33
C ALA A 135 -17.57 -27.68 7.40
N SER A 136 -16.55 -27.86 8.25
CA SER A 136 -15.85 -29.13 8.37
C SER A 136 -16.77 -30.31 8.69
N GLY A 137 -17.85 -30.08 9.46
CA GLY A 137 -18.80 -31.11 9.86
C GLY A 137 -19.62 -31.67 8.71
N LEU A 138 -19.84 -30.85 7.67
CA LEU A 138 -20.55 -31.25 6.45
C LEU A 138 -19.60 -31.89 5.43
N VAL A 139 -18.36 -31.42 5.37
CA VAL A 139 -17.36 -31.89 4.39
C VAL A 139 -16.65 -33.17 4.83
N GLY A 140 -16.54 -33.38 6.14
CA GLY A 140 -15.80 -34.51 6.71
C GLY A 140 -14.29 -34.30 6.80
N GLU A 141 -13.80 -33.07 6.56
CA GLU A 141 -12.40 -32.66 6.65
C GLU A 141 -12.28 -31.29 7.32
N ARG A 142 -11.13 -31.00 7.94
CA ARG A 142 -10.90 -29.77 8.70
C ARG A 142 -9.56 -29.13 8.42
N LYS A 143 -9.43 -27.83 8.71
CA LYS A 143 -8.14 -27.12 8.72
C LYS A 143 -7.30 -27.62 9.90
N PRO A 144 -5.97 -27.75 9.79
CA PRO A 144 -5.12 -27.36 8.65
C PRO A 144 -4.90 -28.49 7.61
N ASN A 145 -5.72 -29.55 7.57
CA ASN A 145 -5.51 -30.66 6.63
C ASN A 145 -5.66 -30.17 5.18
N LEU A 146 -4.66 -30.45 4.33
CA LEU A 146 -4.66 -30.08 2.91
C LEU A 146 -5.87 -30.65 2.14
N GLY A 147 -6.46 -31.75 2.63
CA GLY A 147 -7.67 -32.34 2.06
C GLY A 147 -8.85 -31.37 2.03
N PHE A 148 -9.03 -30.55 3.07
CA PHE A 148 -10.14 -29.59 3.13
C PHE A 148 -9.97 -28.47 2.09
N TYR A 149 -8.78 -27.88 2.00
CA TYR A 149 -8.47 -26.87 0.98
C TYR A 149 -8.65 -27.41 -0.44
N ARG A 150 -8.16 -28.63 -0.72
CA ARG A 150 -8.33 -29.27 -2.04
C ARG A 150 -9.79 -29.54 -2.37
N HIS A 151 -10.59 -29.93 -1.39
CA HIS A 151 -12.04 -30.07 -1.57
C HIS A 151 -12.67 -28.75 -1.99
N VAL A 152 -12.37 -27.66 -1.28
CA VAL A 152 -12.88 -26.31 -1.60
C VAL A 152 -12.45 -25.87 -3.00
N LEU A 153 -11.17 -26.03 -3.35
CA LEU A 153 -10.67 -25.73 -4.70
C LEU A 153 -11.41 -26.54 -5.78
N GLN A 154 -11.69 -27.82 -5.52
CA GLN A 154 -12.40 -28.68 -6.47
C GLN A 154 -13.87 -28.30 -6.63
N GLN A 155 -14.57 -27.94 -5.54
CA GLN A 155 -15.98 -27.56 -5.59
C GLN A 155 -16.18 -26.19 -6.26
N THR A 156 -15.30 -25.23 -5.95
CA THR A 156 -15.45 -23.85 -6.41
C THR A 156 -14.78 -23.59 -7.76
N GLY A 157 -13.75 -24.36 -8.12
CA GLY A 157 -12.96 -24.15 -9.33
C GLY A 157 -12.04 -22.93 -9.29
N ILE A 158 -11.83 -22.32 -8.12
CA ILE A 158 -10.98 -21.14 -7.97
C ILE A 158 -9.50 -21.48 -8.19
N ASP A 159 -8.75 -20.50 -8.72
CA ASP A 159 -7.29 -20.57 -8.75
C ASP A 159 -6.75 -20.07 -7.39
N PRO A 160 -6.00 -20.90 -6.62
CA PRO A 160 -5.42 -20.45 -5.38
C PRO A 160 -4.49 -19.24 -5.57
N ALA A 161 -3.84 -19.09 -6.73
CA ALA A 161 -2.99 -17.94 -7.01
C ALA A 161 -3.78 -16.62 -7.06
N SER A 162 -5.07 -16.63 -7.44
CA SER A 162 -5.95 -15.47 -7.45
C SER A 162 -6.81 -15.33 -6.17
N ALA A 163 -6.48 -16.09 -5.11
CA ALA A 163 -7.28 -16.15 -3.90
C ALA A 163 -6.51 -15.72 -2.65
N ILE A 164 -7.20 -15.02 -1.74
CA ILE A 164 -6.71 -14.76 -0.39
C ILE A 164 -7.40 -15.67 0.61
N PHE A 165 -6.59 -16.26 1.49
CA PHE A 165 -7.06 -17.01 2.64
C PHE A 165 -6.77 -16.23 3.93
N ILE A 166 -7.81 -15.94 4.72
CA ILE A 166 -7.74 -15.16 5.96
C ILE A 166 -8.16 -16.04 7.13
N ASP A 167 -7.29 -16.19 8.13
CA ASP A 167 -7.52 -17.05 9.29
C ASP A 167 -6.69 -16.54 10.48
N ASP A 168 -7.18 -16.71 11.72
CA ASP A 168 -6.49 -16.27 12.93
C ASP A 168 -5.28 -17.19 13.26
N LYS A 169 -5.31 -18.44 12.80
CA LYS A 169 -4.30 -19.46 13.10
C LYS A 169 -3.25 -19.57 12.01
N LEU A 170 -2.00 -19.39 12.41
CA LEU A 170 -0.86 -19.46 11.50
C LEU A 170 -0.76 -20.81 10.79
N GLU A 171 -1.05 -21.94 11.46
CA GLU A 171 -1.02 -23.27 10.85
C GLU A 171 -2.02 -23.42 9.69
N ASN A 172 -3.19 -22.80 9.78
CA ASN A 172 -4.20 -22.81 8.71
C ASN A 172 -3.71 -21.95 7.54
N VAL A 173 -3.15 -20.77 7.83
CA VAL A 173 -2.56 -19.87 6.83
C VAL A 173 -1.37 -20.53 6.11
N LEU A 174 -0.54 -21.28 6.82
CA LEU A 174 0.60 -22.01 6.24
C LEU A 174 0.13 -23.09 5.26
N SER A 175 -0.91 -23.86 5.61
CA SER A 175 -1.50 -24.84 4.70
C SER A 175 -2.06 -24.17 3.43
N ALA A 176 -2.74 -23.03 3.55
CA ALA A 176 -3.23 -22.27 2.40
C ALA A 176 -2.06 -21.78 1.51
N ARG A 177 -1.04 -21.14 2.11
CA ARG A 177 0.15 -20.67 1.37
C ARG A 177 0.85 -21.80 0.63
N SER A 178 0.92 -23.00 1.22
CA SER A 178 1.53 -24.18 0.58
C SER A 178 0.82 -24.62 -0.71
N LEU A 179 -0.43 -24.19 -0.92
CA LEU A 179 -1.25 -24.48 -2.09
C LEU A 179 -1.32 -23.31 -3.09
N GLY A 180 -0.64 -22.19 -2.80
CA GLY A 180 -0.57 -21.03 -3.70
C GLY A 180 -1.43 -19.82 -3.30
N PHE A 181 -2.21 -19.91 -2.21
CA PHE A 181 -2.98 -18.77 -1.71
C PHE A 181 -2.08 -17.64 -1.22
N THR A 182 -2.54 -16.41 -1.40
CA THR A 182 -2.07 -15.30 -0.57
C THR A 182 -2.66 -15.48 0.83
N GLY A 183 -1.86 -15.98 1.77
CA GLY A 183 -2.33 -16.23 3.14
C GLY A 183 -2.12 -15.03 4.06
N VAL A 184 -3.16 -14.61 4.78
CA VAL A 184 -3.16 -13.49 5.74
C VAL A 184 -3.53 -14.03 7.13
N VAL A 185 -2.67 -13.76 8.12
CA VAL A 185 -3.00 -14.05 9.52
C VAL A 185 -3.84 -12.89 10.04
N PHE A 186 -5.07 -13.17 10.47
CA PHE A 186 -5.96 -12.15 11.00
C PHE A 186 -5.49 -11.70 12.39
N ARG A 187 -5.25 -10.39 12.55
CA ARG A 187 -4.82 -9.76 13.80
C ARG A 187 -5.73 -8.61 14.26
N GLY A 188 -6.75 -8.30 13.47
CA GLY A 188 -7.66 -7.18 13.70
C GLY A 188 -8.14 -6.53 12.41
N MET A 189 -9.17 -5.70 12.52
CA MET A 189 -9.84 -5.07 11.38
C MET A 189 -8.96 -4.04 10.66
N GLU A 190 -8.15 -3.27 11.38
CA GLU A 190 -7.28 -2.25 10.80
C GLU A 190 -6.26 -2.86 9.82
N GLU A 191 -5.55 -3.91 10.25
CA GLU A 191 -4.58 -4.61 9.41
C GLU A 191 -5.26 -5.32 8.24
N LEU A 192 -6.41 -5.98 8.47
CA LEU A 192 -7.16 -6.66 7.42
C LEU A 192 -7.63 -5.68 6.34
N ARG A 193 -8.23 -4.55 6.76
CA ARG A 193 -8.70 -3.50 5.85
C ARG A 193 -7.55 -2.96 5.02
N ARG A 194 -6.41 -2.68 5.65
CA ARG A 194 -5.19 -2.26 4.95
C ARG A 194 -4.76 -3.30 3.92
N VAL A 195 -4.64 -4.57 4.29
CA VAL A 195 -4.22 -5.63 3.34
C VAL A 195 -5.19 -5.78 2.17
N LEU A 196 -6.50 -5.86 2.44
CA LEU A 196 -7.51 -6.09 1.41
C LEU A 196 -7.70 -4.88 0.48
N LEU A 197 -7.70 -3.65 1.03
CA LEU A 197 -7.88 -2.43 0.25
C LEU A 197 -6.62 -2.01 -0.50
N ASN A 198 -5.43 -2.26 0.05
CA ASN A 198 -4.19 -1.71 -0.50
C ASN A 198 -3.48 -2.63 -1.48
N ASN A 199 -3.60 -3.96 -1.32
CA ASN A 199 -2.70 -4.90 -2.00
C ASN A 199 -3.40 -5.98 -2.83
N VAL A 200 -4.74 -6.00 -2.85
CA VAL A 200 -5.48 -7.22 -3.20
C VAL A 200 -6.72 -6.95 -4.04
N VAL A 201 -7.71 -6.21 -3.52
CA VAL A 201 -9.03 -6.07 -4.18
C VAL A 201 -9.39 -4.61 -4.49
N GLY A 202 -8.76 -3.64 -3.82
CA GLY A 202 -9.11 -2.23 -3.97
C GLY A 202 -8.73 -1.62 -5.32
N ASP A 203 -9.39 -0.51 -5.66
CA ASP A 203 -8.92 0.44 -6.67
C ASP A 203 -8.19 1.60 -5.97
N PRO A 204 -6.88 1.47 -5.68
CA PRO A 204 -6.16 2.48 -4.93
C PRO A 204 -6.16 3.84 -5.64
N VAL A 205 -6.14 3.84 -6.98
CA VAL A 205 -6.25 5.05 -7.80
C VAL A 205 -7.63 5.68 -7.65
N GLY A 206 -8.70 4.91 -7.82
CA GLY A 206 -10.07 5.39 -7.66
C GLY A 206 -10.35 5.95 -6.26
N ARG A 207 -9.89 5.26 -5.21
CA ARG A 207 -9.99 5.73 -3.82
C ARG A 207 -9.24 7.05 -3.60
N GLY A 208 -8.02 7.16 -4.12
CA GLY A 208 -7.25 8.40 -4.06
C GLY A 208 -7.92 9.56 -4.81
N ARG A 209 -8.48 9.29 -5.99
CA ARG A 209 -9.22 10.29 -6.78
C ARG A 209 -10.46 10.78 -6.03
N LEU A 210 -11.25 9.87 -5.44
CA LEU A 210 -12.41 10.22 -4.61
C LEU A 210 -12.02 11.11 -3.42
N PHE A 211 -10.89 10.82 -2.76
CA PHE A 211 -10.35 11.68 -1.70
C PHE A 211 -10.04 13.09 -2.22
N LEU A 212 -9.33 13.20 -3.35
CA LEU A 212 -8.99 14.49 -3.94
C LEU A 212 -10.25 15.28 -4.32
N GLU A 213 -11.21 14.64 -4.98
CA GLU A 213 -12.49 15.25 -5.41
C GLU A 213 -13.33 15.70 -4.20
N SER A 214 -13.42 14.90 -3.15
CA SER A 214 -14.17 15.23 -1.93
C SER A 214 -13.55 16.41 -1.16
N ASN A 215 -12.26 16.66 -1.37
CA ASN A 215 -11.51 17.74 -0.73
C ASN A 215 -11.11 18.86 -1.72
N ALA A 216 -11.71 18.89 -2.91
CA ALA A 216 -11.44 19.91 -3.92
C ALA A 216 -11.55 21.33 -3.35
N GLY A 217 -10.57 22.17 -3.66
CA GLY A 217 -10.45 23.54 -3.16
C GLY A 217 -10.04 23.68 -1.67
N ARG A 218 -9.85 22.56 -0.96
CA ARG A 218 -9.48 22.51 0.48
C ARG A 218 -8.25 21.64 0.73
N LEU A 219 -7.38 21.50 -0.27
CA LEU A 219 -6.13 20.74 -0.19
C LEU A 219 -5.00 21.59 0.42
N ASP A 220 -5.22 22.12 1.62
CA ASP A 220 -4.28 23.03 2.30
C ASP A 220 -3.04 22.31 2.83
N SER A 221 -1.98 23.08 3.05
CA SER A 221 -0.74 22.60 3.65
C SER A 221 -0.80 22.74 5.17
N ILE A 222 -0.16 21.82 5.89
CA ILE A 222 -0.11 21.81 7.36
C ILE A 222 1.32 21.61 7.85
N THR A 223 1.70 22.32 8.90
CA THR A 223 3.00 22.14 9.55
C THR A 223 3.01 20.96 10.51
N ASP A 224 4.19 20.47 10.86
CA ASP A 224 4.37 19.52 11.97
C ASP A 224 3.95 20.08 13.34
N THR A 225 3.77 21.40 13.44
CA THR A 225 3.18 22.09 14.60
C THR A 225 1.66 22.26 14.53
N GLY A 226 1.01 21.80 13.45
CA GLY A 226 -0.46 21.83 13.29
C GLY A 226 -1.02 23.13 12.71
N VAL A 227 -0.20 24.03 12.17
CA VAL A 227 -0.65 25.27 11.52
C VAL A 227 -1.05 24.98 10.08
N VAL A 228 -2.32 25.23 9.75
CA VAL A 228 -2.89 25.05 8.41
C VAL A 228 -2.83 26.36 7.63
N PHE A 229 -2.41 26.31 6.37
CA PHE A 229 -2.34 27.46 5.49
C PHE A 229 -2.38 27.10 4.00
N SER A 230 -2.82 28.04 3.17
CA SER A 230 -2.84 27.90 1.71
C SER A 230 -1.56 28.47 1.09
N GLU A 231 -0.95 27.68 0.21
CA GLU A 231 0.28 28.01 -0.52
C GLU A 231 0.18 27.55 -1.98
N ASN A 232 0.94 28.18 -2.87
CA ASN A 232 0.79 28.01 -4.32
C ASN A 232 1.55 26.81 -4.88
N PHE A 233 2.67 26.43 -4.27
CA PHE A 233 3.57 25.45 -4.84
C PHE A 233 2.93 24.05 -4.90
N SER A 234 2.34 23.57 -3.80
CA SER A 234 1.68 22.25 -3.83
C SER A 234 0.43 22.27 -4.71
N GLN A 235 -0.30 23.38 -4.78
CA GLN A 235 -1.44 23.53 -5.68
C GLN A 235 -1.01 23.43 -7.15
N LEU A 236 0.10 24.06 -7.53
CA LEU A 236 0.67 23.95 -8.87
C LEU A 236 1.08 22.50 -9.19
N LEU A 237 1.74 21.81 -8.27
CA LEU A 237 2.09 20.39 -8.47
C LEU A 237 0.88 19.48 -8.56
N ILE A 238 -0.14 19.67 -7.71
CA ILE A 238 -1.40 18.93 -7.80
C ILE A 238 -2.02 19.14 -9.19
N LEU A 239 -2.04 20.37 -9.70
CA LEU A 239 -2.52 20.67 -11.05
C LEU A 239 -1.71 19.92 -12.12
N GLU A 240 -0.38 19.90 -12.04
CA GLU A 240 0.43 19.18 -13.02
C GLU A 240 0.23 17.65 -12.95
N LEU A 241 0.17 17.08 -11.75
CA LEU A 241 0.03 15.63 -11.58
C LEU A 241 -1.35 15.14 -12.04
N THR A 242 -2.40 15.89 -11.72
CA THR A 242 -3.80 15.50 -11.94
C THR A 242 -4.41 16.05 -13.24
N GLN A 243 -3.84 17.11 -13.80
CA GLN A 243 -4.42 17.88 -14.91
C GLN A 243 -5.84 18.40 -14.62
N ASN A 244 -6.22 18.52 -13.34
CA ASN A 244 -7.56 18.90 -12.93
C ASN A 244 -7.55 20.21 -12.11
N ARG A 245 -7.90 21.32 -12.78
CA ARG A 245 -7.99 22.64 -12.15
C ARG A 245 -9.09 22.73 -11.10
N GLY A 246 -10.11 21.88 -11.16
CA GLY A 246 -11.20 21.87 -10.17
C GLY A 246 -10.77 21.42 -8.78
N LEU A 247 -9.62 20.74 -8.64
CA LEU A 247 -9.13 20.26 -7.35
C LEU A 247 -8.43 21.34 -6.53
N ILE A 248 -7.86 22.34 -7.20
CA ILE A 248 -6.92 23.27 -6.60
C ILE A 248 -7.57 24.62 -6.32
N ASN A 249 -7.04 25.33 -5.33
CA ASN A 249 -7.37 26.71 -5.03
C ASN A 249 -6.18 27.59 -5.38
N LEU A 250 -6.12 28.12 -6.60
CA LEU A 250 -5.11 29.10 -7.02
C LEU A 250 -5.78 30.46 -7.22
N LYS A 251 -5.30 31.50 -6.51
CA LYS A 251 -5.80 32.87 -6.61
C LYS A 251 -5.15 33.58 -7.81
N ASP A 252 -5.96 34.32 -8.58
CA ASP A 252 -5.62 35.20 -9.71
C ASP A 252 -4.37 34.86 -10.54
N ASP A 253 -4.57 34.21 -11.70
CA ASP A 253 -3.52 33.89 -12.68
C ASP A 253 -2.99 35.13 -13.45
N SER A 254 -3.44 36.36 -13.16
CA SER A 254 -3.05 37.53 -13.96
C SER A 254 -1.56 37.89 -13.85
N GLN A 255 -0.92 37.65 -12.70
CA GLN A 255 0.48 38.01 -12.47
C GLN A 255 1.43 36.84 -12.76
N PRO A 256 2.58 37.07 -13.44
CA PRO A 256 3.48 36.01 -13.87
C PRO A 256 4.50 35.60 -12.79
N MET A 257 4.64 36.36 -11.70
CA MET A 257 5.48 36.03 -10.55
C MET A 257 4.64 35.43 -9.42
N TRP A 258 5.20 34.47 -8.71
CA TRP A 258 4.51 33.71 -7.68
C TRP A 258 5.24 33.80 -6.35
N ASN A 259 4.43 33.79 -5.30
CA ASN A 259 4.86 33.69 -3.91
C ASN A 259 4.48 32.29 -3.44
N PHE A 260 5.33 31.67 -2.62
CA PHE A 260 4.97 30.43 -1.94
C PHE A 260 3.63 30.56 -1.21
N PHE A 261 3.45 31.59 -0.36
CA PHE A 261 2.20 31.81 0.36
C PHE A 261 1.15 32.53 -0.52
N GLN A 262 -0.12 32.14 -0.37
CA GLN A 262 -1.24 32.87 -0.98
C GLN A 262 -1.69 34.10 -0.18
N GLU A 263 -1.27 34.15 1.08
CA GLU A 263 -1.61 35.20 2.03
C GLU A 263 -0.32 35.67 2.72
N LYS A 264 -0.44 36.25 3.92
CA LYS A 264 0.73 36.62 4.71
C LYS A 264 1.53 35.38 5.07
N GLY A 265 2.85 35.53 5.12
CA GLY A 265 3.76 34.48 5.53
C GLY A 265 3.36 33.91 6.90
N GLN A 266 3.20 32.59 6.97
CA GLN A 266 2.86 31.89 8.20
C GLN A 266 4.14 31.40 8.87
N LEU A 267 4.26 31.58 10.19
CA LEU A 267 5.45 31.20 10.96
C LEU A 267 6.77 31.78 10.39
N THR A 268 6.68 32.92 9.70
CA THR A 268 7.79 33.63 9.06
C THR A 268 7.50 35.13 9.02
N THR A 269 8.27 35.90 8.26
CA THR A 269 8.05 37.33 8.05
C THR A 269 6.67 37.60 7.44
N SER A 270 5.94 38.58 8.00
CA SER A 270 4.58 38.93 7.57
C SER A 270 4.51 39.38 6.10
N GLU A 271 5.54 40.08 5.63
CA GLU A 271 5.77 40.33 4.21
C GLU A 271 6.78 39.29 3.69
N PHE A 272 6.28 38.34 2.91
CA PHE A 272 7.10 37.32 2.25
C PHE A 272 7.24 37.69 0.77
N PRO A 273 8.45 37.67 0.18
CA PRO A 273 8.65 38.09 -1.21
C PRO A 273 8.20 37.01 -2.20
N PHE A 274 8.00 37.41 -3.46
CA PHE A 274 7.96 36.46 -4.56
C PHE A 274 9.26 35.66 -4.61
N ASP A 275 9.17 34.39 -5.00
CA ASP A 275 10.30 33.48 -5.07
C ASP A 275 10.44 32.87 -6.46
N LEU A 276 11.69 32.60 -6.83
CA LEU A 276 12.04 32.08 -8.15
C LEU A 276 11.56 30.63 -8.31
N ASP A 277 11.41 29.90 -7.20
CA ASP A 277 11.03 28.49 -7.19
C ASP A 277 9.58 28.27 -7.63
N THR A 278 8.64 28.84 -6.88
CA THR A 278 7.21 28.83 -7.17
C THR A 278 6.91 29.50 -8.51
N THR A 279 7.66 30.56 -8.83
CA THR A 279 7.51 31.25 -10.13
C THR A 279 7.94 30.34 -11.29
N ALA A 280 9.11 29.70 -11.20
CA ALA A 280 9.59 28.82 -12.27
C ALA A 280 8.66 27.62 -12.46
N LEU A 281 8.19 27.04 -11.36
CA LEU A 281 7.20 25.97 -11.39
C LEU A 281 5.89 26.42 -12.05
N GLY A 282 5.35 27.57 -11.62
CA GLY A 282 4.11 28.14 -12.13
C GLY A 282 4.17 28.43 -13.63
N LEU A 283 5.26 29.00 -14.12
CA LEU A 283 5.47 29.31 -15.54
C LEU A 283 5.74 28.06 -16.40
N THR A 284 6.22 26.96 -15.80
CA THR A 284 6.39 25.68 -16.49
C THR A 284 5.04 24.93 -16.62
N ILE A 285 4.13 25.10 -15.65
CA ILE A 285 2.86 24.34 -15.58
C ILE A 285 1.73 25.10 -16.25
N ILE A 286 1.59 26.40 -15.95
CA ILE A 286 0.50 27.24 -16.47
C ILE A 286 0.98 27.91 -17.75
N LYS A 287 0.32 27.57 -18.87
CA LYS A 287 0.59 28.22 -20.16
C LYS A 287 0.28 29.71 -20.10
N ARG A 288 1.25 30.53 -20.51
CA ARG A 288 1.14 31.99 -20.60
C ARG A 288 1.65 32.50 -21.93
N ASP A 289 1.39 33.78 -22.18
CA ASP A 289 2.02 34.49 -23.28
C ASP A 289 3.54 34.43 -23.14
N THR A 290 4.23 34.07 -24.24
CA THR A 290 5.68 33.83 -24.22
C THR A 290 6.46 35.10 -23.87
N SER A 291 5.98 36.29 -24.26
CA SER A 291 6.66 37.55 -23.96
C SER A 291 6.66 37.85 -22.46
N ALA A 292 5.55 37.56 -21.76
CA ALA A 292 5.46 37.71 -20.31
C ALA A 292 6.40 36.74 -19.57
N VAL A 293 6.52 35.49 -20.05
CA VAL A 293 7.44 34.50 -19.46
C VAL A 293 8.89 34.95 -19.65
N VAL A 294 9.25 35.39 -20.86
CA VAL A 294 10.59 35.88 -21.19
C VAL A 294 10.98 37.07 -20.31
N GLN A 295 10.07 38.02 -20.07
CA GLN A 295 10.33 39.15 -19.16
C GLN A 295 10.64 38.70 -17.72
N VAL A 296 9.92 37.71 -17.21
CA VAL A 296 10.21 37.16 -15.87
C VAL A 296 11.54 36.42 -15.85
N MET A 297 11.87 35.66 -16.90
CA MET A 297 13.17 34.98 -17.01
C MET A 297 14.33 35.97 -17.08
N ASP A 298 14.17 37.07 -17.82
CA ASP A 298 15.18 38.14 -17.86
C ASP A 298 15.38 38.76 -16.48
N LYS A 299 14.28 38.99 -15.76
CA LYS A 299 14.33 39.43 -14.36
C LYS A 299 15.02 38.41 -13.45
N MET A 300 14.79 37.10 -13.63
CA MET A 300 15.47 36.05 -12.84
C MET A 300 17.00 36.12 -12.98
N LEU A 301 17.52 36.54 -14.14
CA LEU A 301 18.96 36.70 -14.36
C LEU A 301 19.58 37.84 -13.55
N GLU A 302 18.77 38.78 -13.05
CA GLU A 302 19.22 39.82 -12.11
C GLU A 302 19.45 39.25 -10.69
N PHE A 303 18.87 38.09 -10.38
CA PHE A 303 18.95 37.43 -9.07
C PHE A 303 19.91 36.23 -9.08
N VAL A 304 21.12 36.48 -9.58
CA VAL A 304 22.23 35.53 -9.62
C VAL A 304 23.37 36.06 -8.74
N ASN A 305 23.99 35.20 -7.93
CA ASN A 305 25.09 35.61 -7.06
C ASN A 305 26.42 35.78 -7.84
N THR A 306 27.50 36.13 -7.14
CA THR A 306 28.84 36.30 -7.74
C THR A 306 29.43 35.03 -8.33
N ASP A 307 28.93 33.85 -7.95
CA ASP A 307 29.37 32.56 -8.47
C ASP A 307 28.52 32.08 -9.66
N GLY A 308 27.55 32.89 -10.13
CA GLY A 308 26.67 32.50 -11.21
C GLY A 308 25.53 31.56 -10.78
N ILE A 309 25.23 31.48 -9.48
CA ILE A 309 24.17 30.64 -8.90
C ILE A 309 22.90 31.47 -8.68
N VAL A 310 21.78 30.97 -9.19
CA VAL A 310 20.45 31.57 -9.01
C VAL A 310 20.05 31.62 -7.53
N GLN A 311 19.51 32.76 -7.10
CA GLN A 311 18.99 32.98 -5.75
C GLN A 311 17.52 32.57 -5.62
N THR A 312 17.06 32.34 -4.39
CA THR A 312 15.71 31.85 -4.10
C THR A 312 14.63 32.93 -4.24
N TYR A 313 14.93 34.17 -3.91
CA TYR A 313 13.92 35.23 -3.79
C TYR A 313 14.17 36.36 -4.79
N PHE A 314 13.10 37.01 -5.26
CA PHE A 314 13.17 38.29 -5.96
C PHE A 314 13.44 39.45 -4.96
N ASP A 315 14.45 39.28 -4.09
CA ASP A 315 14.81 40.18 -2.99
C ASP A 315 16.31 40.07 -2.67
N HIS A 316 17.09 41.08 -3.06
CA HIS A 316 18.55 41.12 -2.82
C HIS A 316 18.93 41.17 -1.33
N THR A 317 18.00 41.52 -0.44
CA THR A 317 18.25 41.49 1.01
C THR A 317 18.19 40.08 1.59
N ARG A 318 17.75 39.09 0.80
CA ARG A 318 17.67 37.67 1.16
C ARG A 318 18.56 36.80 0.24
N PRO A 319 19.89 36.91 0.32
CA PRO A 319 20.82 36.20 -0.57
C PRO A 319 20.92 34.71 -0.17
N ARG A 320 19.88 33.94 -0.48
CA ARG A 320 19.80 32.50 -0.27
C ARG A 320 19.70 31.81 -1.63
N PHE A 321 20.26 30.62 -1.72
CA PHE A 321 20.11 29.73 -2.86
C PHE A 321 19.95 28.30 -2.34
N ASP A 322 19.34 27.45 -3.14
CA ASP A 322 19.01 26.06 -2.80
C ASP A 322 19.06 25.23 -4.10
N PRO A 323 19.59 24.00 -4.08
CA PRO A 323 19.77 23.25 -5.30
C PRO A 323 18.44 22.83 -5.93
N VAL A 324 17.37 22.62 -5.16
CA VAL A 324 16.04 22.30 -5.74
C VAL A 324 15.46 23.52 -6.45
N VAL A 325 15.58 24.70 -5.84
CA VAL A 325 15.17 25.97 -6.46
C VAL A 325 15.92 26.18 -7.77
N CYS A 326 17.23 25.95 -7.77
CA CYS A 326 18.05 26.05 -8.99
C CYS A 326 17.59 25.06 -10.06
N VAL A 327 17.25 23.83 -9.70
CA VAL A 327 16.71 22.84 -10.64
C VAL A 327 15.39 23.29 -11.24
N ASN A 328 14.46 23.84 -10.45
CA ASN A 328 13.19 24.34 -10.97
C ASN A 328 13.35 25.53 -11.91
N VAL A 329 14.27 26.46 -11.60
CA VAL A 329 14.62 27.56 -12.51
C VAL A 329 15.27 27.04 -13.79
N LEU A 330 16.21 26.10 -13.70
CA LEU A 330 16.78 25.44 -14.88
C LEU A 330 15.71 24.74 -15.72
N SER A 331 14.72 24.08 -15.10
CA SER A 331 13.60 23.47 -15.79
C SER A 331 12.84 24.48 -16.66
N LEU A 332 12.56 25.67 -16.13
CA LEU A 332 11.93 26.75 -16.91
C LEU A 332 12.86 27.22 -18.04
N PHE A 333 14.14 27.47 -17.75
CA PHE A 333 15.07 27.96 -18.77
C PHE A 333 15.26 26.96 -19.91
N TYR A 334 15.37 25.68 -19.61
CA TYR A 334 15.48 24.64 -20.63
C TYR A 334 14.18 24.43 -21.41
N SER A 335 13.00 24.56 -20.79
CA SER A 335 11.72 24.47 -21.53
C SER A 335 11.53 25.60 -22.55
N TYR A 336 12.30 26.69 -22.43
CA TYR A 336 12.32 27.82 -23.37
C TYR A 336 13.62 27.92 -24.19
N ASN A 337 14.46 26.88 -24.21
CA ASN A 337 15.76 26.85 -24.93
C ASN A 337 16.76 27.93 -24.49
N ARG A 338 16.68 28.37 -23.23
CA ARG A 338 17.54 29.41 -22.62
C ARG A 338 18.49 28.87 -21.56
N GLY A 339 18.57 27.55 -21.38
CA GLY A 339 19.40 26.91 -20.35
C GLY A 339 20.88 27.33 -20.34
N HIS A 340 21.44 27.65 -21.51
CA HIS A 340 22.82 28.12 -21.66
C HIS A 340 23.16 29.39 -20.85
N GLN A 341 22.16 30.22 -20.51
CA GLN A 341 22.36 31.45 -19.73
C GLN A 341 22.64 31.17 -18.25
N LEU A 342 22.37 29.95 -17.78
CA LEU A 342 22.54 29.52 -16.39
C LEU A 342 23.59 28.40 -16.27
N HIS A 343 24.64 28.47 -17.08
CA HIS A 343 25.70 27.44 -17.12
C HIS A 343 26.33 27.15 -15.76
N GLU A 344 26.68 28.17 -14.98
CA GLU A 344 27.31 27.96 -13.66
C GLU A 344 26.33 27.39 -12.63
N THR A 345 25.05 27.77 -12.71
CA THR A 345 23.99 27.15 -11.90
C THR A 345 23.84 25.66 -12.24
N LEU A 346 23.84 25.30 -13.54
CA LEU A 346 23.80 23.89 -13.96
C LEU A 346 25.04 23.12 -13.48
N ARG A 347 26.24 23.71 -13.64
CA ARG A 347 27.49 23.10 -13.14
C ARG A 347 27.35 22.78 -11.65
N TRP A 348 26.88 23.73 -10.84
CA TRP A 348 26.72 23.51 -9.40
C TRP A 348 25.68 22.42 -9.09
N VAL A 349 24.53 22.41 -9.78
CA VAL A 349 23.52 21.34 -9.65
C VAL A 349 24.12 19.96 -9.97
N ARG A 350 25.02 19.88 -10.95
CA ARG A 350 25.73 18.63 -11.26
C ARG A 350 26.68 18.19 -10.17
N GLU A 351 27.43 19.13 -9.56
CA GLU A 351 28.29 18.82 -8.42
C GLU A 351 27.46 18.32 -7.23
N VAL A 352 26.28 18.91 -6.99
CA VAL A 352 25.34 18.43 -5.96
C VAL A 352 24.90 16.98 -6.23
N LEU A 353 24.58 16.65 -7.49
CA LEU A 353 24.23 15.28 -7.89
C LEU A 353 25.43 14.32 -7.77
N TYR A 354 26.60 14.75 -8.22
CA TYR A 354 27.83 13.96 -8.26
C TYR A 354 28.32 13.59 -6.85
N HIS A 355 28.34 14.58 -5.96
CA HIS A 355 28.79 14.43 -4.57
C HIS A 355 27.69 13.99 -3.60
N ARG A 356 26.46 13.77 -4.08
CA ARG A 356 25.31 13.38 -3.25
C ARG A 356 25.01 14.39 -2.14
N ALA A 357 25.24 15.67 -2.41
CA ALA A 357 25.08 16.74 -1.41
C ALA A 357 23.61 16.96 -0.98
N TYR A 358 22.65 16.31 -1.67
CA TYR A 358 21.22 16.37 -1.40
C TYR A 358 20.72 15.30 -0.40
N LEU A 359 21.57 14.38 0.09
CA LEU A 359 21.13 13.19 0.84
C LEU A 359 20.30 13.48 2.09
N ASP A 360 20.60 14.58 2.79
CA ASP A 360 19.89 15.00 4.01
C ASP A 360 18.78 16.04 3.72
N GLY A 361 18.35 16.13 2.46
CA GLY A 361 17.52 17.21 1.95
C GLY A 361 18.34 18.48 1.69
N THR A 362 17.65 19.62 1.67
CA THR A 362 18.24 20.94 1.40
C THR A 362 17.80 21.96 2.44
N ARG A 363 18.03 23.25 2.19
CA ARG A 363 17.59 24.29 3.14
C ARG A 363 16.07 24.34 3.25
N TYR A 364 15.37 24.15 2.14
CA TYR A 364 13.92 24.28 2.05
C TYR A 364 13.19 22.98 1.79
N TYR A 365 13.88 21.94 1.32
CA TYR A 365 13.28 20.63 1.04
C TYR A 365 13.76 19.61 2.05
N GLU A 366 12.84 18.79 2.54
CA GLU A 366 13.15 17.88 3.65
C GLU A 366 13.87 16.62 3.19
N THR A 367 13.64 16.17 1.96
CA THR A 367 14.04 14.83 1.52
C THR A 367 14.92 14.86 0.26
N PRO A 368 15.82 13.86 0.10
CA PRO A 368 16.64 13.75 -1.11
C PRO A 368 15.81 13.53 -2.38
N GLU A 369 14.64 12.91 -2.25
CA GLU A 369 13.72 12.65 -3.35
C GLU A 369 13.23 13.93 -4.03
N CYS A 370 13.17 15.06 -3.32
CA CYS A 370 12.82 16.35 -3.92
C CYS A 370 13.81 16.74 -5.03
N PHE A 371 15.12 16.73 -4.73
CA PHE A 371 16.15 17.06 -5.71
C PHE A 371 16.16 16.09 -6.90
N LEU A 372 16.10 14.79 -6.63
CA LEU A 372 16.13 13.77 -7.68
C LEU A 372 14.89 13.82 -8.59
N TYR A 373 13.70 14.01 -8.01
CA TYR A 373 12.46 14.12 -8.76
C TYR A 373 12.47 15.34 -9.66
N PHE A 374 12.77 16.53 -9.13
CA PHE A 374 12.77 17.76 -9.94
C PHE A 374 13.85 17.73 -11.02
N LEU A 375 14.99 17.09 -10.78
CA LEU A 375 16.02 16.93 -11.81
C LEU A 375 15.57 15.96 -12.91
N SER A 376 14.88 14.88 -12.55
CA SER A 376 14.28 13.96 -13.53
C SER A 376 13.19 14.67 -14.36
N ARG A 377 12.33 15.46 -13.71
CA ARG A 377 11.33 16.32 -14.35
C ARG A 377 11.96 17.33 -15.30
N THR A 378 13.11 17.92 -14.95
CA THR A 378 13.84 18.85 -15.83
C THR A 378 14.25 18.17 -17.14
N LEU A 379 14.73 16.92 -17.08
CA LEU A 379 15.06 16.15 -18.26
C LEU A 379 13.82 15.81 -19.10
N GLU A 380 12.69 15.49 -18.48
CA GLU A 380 11.43 15.25 -19.21
C GLU A 380 10.90 16.50 -19.94
N LYS A 381 11.08 17.68 -19.34
CA LYS A 381 10.62 18.96 -19.90
C LYS A 381 11.60 19.57 -20.90
N SER A 382 12.83 19.06 -20.99
CA SER A 382 13.87 19.57 -21.85
C SER A 382 14.09 18.70 -23.08
N GLY A 383 14.11 19.31 -24.26
CA GLY A 383 14.55 18.69 -25.50
C GLY A 383 16.05 18.85 -25.79
N ASP A 384 16.84 19.34 -24.82
CA ASP A 384 18.25 19.67 -25.01
C ASP A 384 19.15 18.42 -24.86
N ASP A 385 19.66 17.91 -25.98
CA ASP A 385 20.50 16.70 -26.01
C ASP A 385 21.78 16.83 -25.16
N ALA A 386 22.35 18.03 -25.05
CA ALA A 386 23.57 18.24 -24.27
C ALA A 386 23.29 18.08 -22.77
N LEU A 387 22.19 18.65 -22.27
CA LEU A 387 21.73 18.46 -20.89
C LEU A 387 21.48 16.98 -20.59
N HIS A 388 20.80 16.27 -21.50
CA HIS A 388 20.55 14.83 -21.35
C HIS A 388 21.85 14.03 -21.29
N ALA A 389 22.79 14.28 -22.21
CA ALA A 389 24.10 13.62 -22.21
C ALA A 389 24.89 13.88 -20.92
N ASP A 390 24.76 15.08 -20.36
CA ASP A 390 25.56 15.55 -19.24
C ASP A 390 25.07 15.05 -17.87
N VAL A 391 23.76 14.83 -17.71
CA VAL A 391 23.13 14.54 -16.41
C VAL A 391 22.54 13.12 -16.33
N LYS A 392 21.98 12.59 -17.42
CA LYS A 392 21.09 11.42 -17.38
C LYS A 392 21.73 10.17 -16.80
N SER A 393 22.97 9.85 -17.20
CA SER A 393 23.66 8.64 -16.71
C SER A 393 23.89 8.70 -15.21
N LEU A 394 24.34 9.85 -14.71
CA LEU A 394 24.62 10.04 -13.29
C LEU A 394 23.33 10.05 -12.47
N LEU A 395 22.27 10.70 -12.96
CA LEU A 395 20.97 10.69 -12.29
C LEU A 395 20.41 9.26 -12.19
N LYS A 396 20.55 8.46 -13.24
CA LYS A 396 20.13 7.06 -13.25
C LYS A 396 20.83 6.26 -12.15
N GLU A 397 22.15 6.42 -12.01
CA GLU A 397 22.93 5.78 -10.94
C GLU A 397 22.45 6.21 -9.56
N ARG A 398 22.24 7.52 -9.34
CA ARG A 398 21.76 8.06 -8.07
C ARG A 398 20.36 7.59 -7.69
N LEU A 399 19.47 7.43 -8.66
CA LEU A 399 18.14 6.87 -8.43
C LEU A 399 18.20 5.39 -8.05
N GLN A 400 19.06 4.60 -8.73
CA GLN A 400 19.24 3.18 -8.41
C GLN A 400 19.76 2.95 -6.99
N GLU A 401 20.65 3.81 -6.50
CA GLU A 401 21.14 3.78 -5.11
C GLU A 401 20.02 3.96 -4.07
N ARG A 402 18.93 4.63 -4.44
CA ARG A 402 17.83 4.97 -3.53
C ARG A 402 16.67 3.98 -3.57
N VAL A 403 16.59 3.10 -4.58
CA VAL A 403 15.53 2.10 -4.69
C VAL A 403 15.48 1.23 -3.43
N GLY A 404 14.30 1.15 -2.80
CA GLY A 404 14.11 0.38 -1.56
C GLY A 404 14.57 1.09 -0.28
N ALA A 405 15.06 2.33 -0.34
CA ALA A 405 15.33 3.12 0.87
C ALA A 405 14.03 3.38 1.64
N GLN A 406 14.10 3.41 2.98
CA GLN A 406 12.94 3.80 3.79
C GLN A 406 12.49 5.22 3.41
N GLY A 407 11.17 5.44 3.36
CA GLY A 407 10.58 6.73 3.03
C GLY A 407 9.09 6.74 3.33
N ASP A 408 8.56 7.94 3.54
CA ASP A 408 7.12 8.18 3.61
C ASP A 408 6.45 8.05 2.21
N PRO A 409 5.11 8.08 2.12
CA PRO A 409 4.44 7.93 0.83
C PRO A 409 4.86 8.93 -0.25
N LEU A 410 5.20 10.17 0.13
CA LEU A 410 5.64 11.19 -0.84
C LEU A 410 7.02 10.82 -1.39
N GLN A 411 7.97 10.45 -0.53
CA GLN A 411 9.30 10.00 -0.94
C GLN A 411 9.21 8.78 -1.88
N LEU A 412 8.41 7.78 -1.51
CA LEU A 412 8.22 6.58 -2.33
C LEU A 412 7.64 6.94 -3.70
N ALA A 413 6.57 7.75 -3.74
CA ALA A 413 5.93 8.14 -5.00
C ALA A 413 6.86 8.97 -5.91
N MET A 414 7.58 9.94 -5.35
CA MET A 414 8.56 10.76 -6.09
C MET A 414 9.68 9.89 -6.66
N ARG A 415 10.18 8.93 -5.88
CA ARG A 415 11.24 8.02 -6.32
C ARG A 415 10.77 7.04 -7.39
N VAL A 416 9.55 6.51 -7.28
CA VAL A 416 8.93 5.68 -8.34
C VAL A 416 8.83 6.48 -9.64
N LEU A 417 8.26 7.68 -9.62
CA LEU A 417 8.13 8.52 -10.81
C LEU A 417 9.49 8.88 -11.44
N ALA A 418 10.46 9.28 -10.62
CA ALA A 418 11.80 9.62 -11.10
C ALA A 418 12.54 8.41 -11.68
N CYS A 419 12.35 7.21 -11.11
CA CYS A 419 12.87 5.97 -11.67
C CYS A 419 12.24 5.66 -13.03
N LEU A 420 10.91 5.74 -13.12
CA LEU A 420 10.14 5.46 -14.34
C LEU A 420 10.53 6.40 -15.49
N SER A 421 10.69 7.69 -15.22
CA SER A 421 11.13 8.68 -16.23
C SER A 421 12.52 8.35 -16.80
N MET A 422 13.38 7.70 -16.00
CA MET A 422 14.73 7.25 -16.39
C MET A 422 14.78 5.79 -16.88
N GLY A 423 13.63 5.14 -17.06
CA GLY A 423 13.52 3.75 -17.53
C GLY A 423 14.03 2.73 -16.51
N ILE A 424 13.89 3.00 -15.22
CA ILE A 424 14.18 2.09 -14.11
C ILE A 424 12.85 1.57 -13.55
N GLY A 425 12.64 0.26 -13.57
CA GLY A 425 11.50 -0.35 -12.88
C GLY A 425 11.72 -0.35 -11.37
N ASN A 426 10.76 0.18 -10.62
CA ASN A 426 10.88 0.31 -9.16
C ASN A 426 9.75 -0.41 -8.42
N GLU A 427 9.79 -1.74 -8.46
CA GLU A 427 8.73 -2.58 -7.89
C GLU A 427 8.73 -2.56 -6.37
N VAL A 428 9.90 -2.44 -5.74
CA VAL A 428 10.04 -2.46 -4.29
C VAL A 428 9.31 -1.27 -3.67
N ASP A 429 9.56 -0.06 -4.19
CA ASP A 429 8.94 1.15 -3.65
C ASP A 429 7.46 1.26 -4.05
N TYR A 430 7.11 0.75 -5.23
CA TYR A 430 5.71 0.66 -5.66
C TYR A 430 4.88 -0.20 -4.69
N GLN A 431 5.36 -1.41 -4.36
CA GLN A 431 4.66 -2.28 -3.41
C GLN A 431 4.61 -1.66 -2.01
N ALA A 432 5.69 -1.03 -1.56
CA ALA A 432 5.69 -0.31 -0.28
C ALA A 432 4.65 0.82 -0.27
N LEU A 433 4.60 1.64 -1.34
CA LEU A 433 3.66 2.74 -1.48
C LEU A 433 2.20 2.29 -1.39
N LEU A 434 1.85 1.20 -2.07
CA LEU A 434 0.49 0.64 -2.00
C LEU A 434 0.08 0.37 -0.55
N THR A 435 0.96 -0.26 0.23
CA THR A 435 0.66 -0.62 1.62
C THR A 435 0.34 0.56 2.54
N LEU A 436 0.74 1.78 2.18
CA LEU A 436 0.62 2.99 2.98
C LEU A 436 -0.66 3.81 2.71
N GLN A 437 -1.56 3.35 1.82
CA GLN A 437 -2.82 4.06 1.59
C GLN A 437 -3.70 4.03 2.86
N CYS A 438 -4.20 5.20 3.25
CA CYS A 438 -5.07 5.38 4.41
C CYS A 438 -6.49 4.88 4.14
N GLU A 439 -7.30 4.76 5.19
CA GLU A 439 -8.70 4.30 5.09
C GLU A 439 -9.57 5.21 4.21
N ASP A 440 -9.38 6.53 4.31
CA ASP A 440 -10.07 7.55 3.51
C ASP A 440 -9.62 7.61 2.03
N GLY A 441 -8.69 6.74 1.62
CA GLY A 441 -8.18 6.64 0.25
C GLY A 441 -6.98 7.54 -0.05
N SER A 442 -6.60 8.43 0.86
CA SER A 442 -5.41 9.26 0.68
C SER A 442 -4.10 8.51 1.00
N TRP A 443 -2.97 9.16 0.73
CA TRP A 443 -1.69 8.83 1.35
C TRP A 443 -1.27 9.97 2.27
N ALA A 444 -1.09 9.69 3.56
CA ALA A 444 -0.73 10.67 4.58
C ALA A 444 0.80 10.90 4.67
N ASP A 445 1.20 11.84 5.54
CA ASP A 445 2.58 11.99 6.05
C ASP A 445 3.70 12.28 5.04
N GLY A 446 3.47 13.16 4.05
CA GLY A 446 4.51 13.57 3.10
C GLY A 446 5.15 14.93 3.41
N TRP A 447 6.33 14.94 4.03
CA TRP A 447 7.04 16.18 4.37
C TRP A 447 7.88 16.65 3.18
N MET A 448 7.36 17.57 2.38
CA MET A 448 8.09 18.09 1.22
C MET A 448 9.06 19.19 1.63
N TYR A 449 8.59 20.15 2.45
CA TYR A 449 9.33 21.36 2.77
C TYR A 449 9.72 21.43 4.24
N LYS A 450 10.69 22.29 4.52
CA LYS A 450 10.99 22.80 5.85
C LYS A 450 11.31 24.29 5.82
N TYR A 451 10.98 24.98 6.91
CA TYR A 451 11.40 26.35 7.12
C TYR A 451 12.91 26.37 7.40
N GLY A 452 13.70 27.00 6.52
CA GLY A 452 15.17 26.95 6.62
C GLY A 452 15.80 27.57 7.86
N SER A 453 15.05 28.30 8.71
CA SER A 453 15.51 28.83 9.99
C SER A 453 15.11 27.97 11.19
N SER A 454 13.88 27.46 11.21
CA SER A 454 13.33 26.73 12.37
C SER A 454 13.30 25.22 12.21
N GLY A 455 13.42 24.71 10.98
CA GLY A 455 13.29 23.28 10.67
C GLY A 455 11.85 22.76 10.70
N ILE A 456 10.85 23.63 10.96
CA ILE A 456 9.43 23.27 10.94
C ILE A 456 9.10 22.65 9.59
N LYS A 457 8.54 21.44 9.60
CA LYS A 457 8.21 20.70 8.37
C LYS A 457 6.83 21.07 7.87
N VAL A 458 6.63 21.00 6.56
CA VAL A 458 5.35 21.28 5.90
C VAL A 458 4.97 20.08 5.05
N ASN A 459 3.77 19.56 5.27
CA ASN A 459 3.16 18.54 4.43
C ASN A 459 1.94 19.09 3.70
N ASN A 460 1.56 18.41 2.62
CA ASN A 460 0.28 18.60 1.94
C ASN A 460 -0.28 17.24 1.55
N ARG A 461 -1.32 16.78 2.26
CA ARG A 461 -1.91 15.45 2.05
C ARG A 461 -2.51 15.27 0.66
N GLY A 462 -3.06 16.34 0.08
CA GLY A 462 -3.55 16.36 -1.31
C GLY A 462 -2.42 16.12 -2.31
N LEU A 463 -1.28 16.78 -2.11
CA LEU A 463 -0.10 16.61 -2.94
C LEU A 463 0.47 15.20 -2.86
N THR A 464 0.67 14.67 -1.64
CA THR A 464 1.13 13.30 -1.43
C THR A 464 0.22 12.29 -2.13
N THR A 465 -1.09 12.48 -2.03
CA THR A 465 -2.08 11.63 -2.69
C THR A 465 -2.01 11.75 -4.23
N ALA A 466 -1.86 12.95 -4.77
CA ALA A 466 -1.72 13.16 -6.21
C ALA A 466 -0.45 12.48 -6.76
N PHE A 467 0.66 12.58 -6.04
CA PHE A 467 1.91 11.88 -6.36
C PHE A 467 1.73 10.36 -6.34
N ALA A 468 1.13 9.82 -5.28
CA ALA A 468 0.92 8.39 -5.13
C ALA A 468 0.05 7.81 -6.27
N ILE A 469 -1.06 8.48 -6.60
CA ILE A 469 -1.91 8.11 -7.75
C ILE A 469 -1.08 8.07 -9.02
N LYS A 470 -0.32 9.13 -9.31
CA LYS A 470 0.47 9.23 -10.53
C LYS A 470 1.51 8.12 -10.63
N ALA A 471 2.20 7.83 -9.52
CA ALA A 471 3.19 6.75 -9.44
C ALA A 471 2.56 5.38 -9.73
N ILE A 472 1.41 5.09 -9.12
CA ILE A 472 0.70 3.81 -9.31
C ILE A 472 0.22 3.65 -10.75
N GLU A 473 -0.35 4.70 -11.35
CA GLU A 473 -0.81 4.69 -12.75
C GLU A 473 0.33 4.43 -13.73
N GLN A 474 1.47 5.11 -13.56
CA GLN A 474 2.61 4.96 -14.47
C GLN A 474 3.34 3.63 -14.30
N GLN A 475 3.53 3.15 -13.06
CA GLN A 475 4.17 1.85 -12.82
C GLN A 475 3.35 0.72 -13.46
N SER A 476 2.01 0.79 -13.37
CA SER A 476 1.12 -0.20 -13.98
C SER A 476 1.25 -0.26 -15.51
N GLN A 477 1.63 0.86 -16.16
CA GLN A 477 1.88 0.92 -17.61
C GLN A 477 3.30 0.47 -17.98
N PHE A 478 4.25 0.57 -17.04
CA PHE A 478 5.64 0.18 -17.25
C PHE A 478 5.84 -1.34 -17.21
N MET A 479 4.95 -2.09 -16.58
CA MET A 479 4.95 -3.55 -16.64
C MET A 479 4.50 -4.04 -18.04
N PRO A 480 5.25 -4.95 -18.70
CA PRO A 480 4.79 -5.54 -19.95
C PRO A 480 3.46 -6.28 -19.72
N PRO A 481 2.51 -6.25 -20.67
CA PRO A 481 1.31 -7.06 -20.60
C PRO A 481 1.73 -8.52 -20.37
N ALA A 482 1.08 -9.20 -19.43
CA ALA A 482 1.25 -10.64 -19.28
C ALA A 482 1.03 -11.28 -20.65
N LEU A 483 2.04 -11.99 -21.17
CA LEU A 483 1.91 -12.82 -22.36
C LEU A 483 0.73 -13.76 -22.12
N ALA A 484 -0.36 -13.50 -22.83
CA ALA A 484 -1.54 -14.33 -22.79
C ALA A 484 -1.14 -15.79 -23.05
N SER A 485 -1.64 -16.67 -22.19
CA SER A 485 -1.43 -18.11 -22.17
C SER A 485 -1.53 -18.77 -23.54
N SER A 486 -0.38 -19.10 -24.15
CA SER A 486 -0.33 -20.21 -25.10
C SER A 486 -0.10 -21.50 -24.31
N LEU A 487 -1.17 -22.05 -23.74
CA LEU A 487 -1.16 -23.46 -23.34
C LEU A 487 -0.85 -24.29 -24.60
N PRO A 488 0.15 -25.19 -24.59
CA PRO A 488 0.32 -26.13 -25.69
C PRO A 488 -0.95 -26.99 -25.79
N PRO A 489 -1.40 -27.35 -27.02
CA PRO A 489 -2.60 -28.16 -27.19
C PRO A 489 -2.45 -29.48 -26.41
N LYS A 490 -3.52 -29.86 -25.70
CA LYS A 490 -3.63 -31.14 -24.98
C LYS A 490 -3.17 -32.28 -25.91
N PRO A 491 -2.29 -33.19 -25.47
CA PRO A 491 -1.97 -34.36 -26.27
C PRO A 491 -3.24 -35.23 -26.40
N CYS A 492 -3.62 -35.52 -27.64
CA CYS A 492 -4.63 -36.51 -27.98
C CYS A 492 -4.31 -37.84 -27.29
N ARG A 493 -5.31 -38.41 -26.62
CA ARG A 493 -5.27 -39.79 -26.13
C ARG A 493 -4.97 -40.73 -27.30
N SER A 494 -3.83 -41.41 -27.23
CA SER A 494 -3.60 -42.68 -27.93
C SER A 494 -3.41 -43.77 -26.87
N GLY A 495 -3.99 -44.94 -27.16
CA GLY A 495 -4.12 -46.08 -26.26
C GLY A 495 -2.78 -46.77 -25.92
N PRO A 496 -2.86 -47.89 -25.17
CA PRO A 496 -1.76 -48.38 -24.36
C PRO A 496 -0.72 -49.07 -25.22
N THR A 497 0.55 -48.75 -24.99
CA THR A 497 1.66 -49.63 -25.36
C THR A 497 2.52 -49.91 -24.14
N ASP A 498 2.60 -51.20 -23.89
CA ASP A 498 3.37 -51.89 -22.87
C ASP A 498 4.87 -51.74 -23.17
N SER A 499 5.67 -51.33 -22.19
CA SER A 499 7.03 -51.85 -22.04
C SER A 499 7.64 -51.49 -20.68
N SER A 500 8.08 -52.54 -20.04
CA SER A 500 8.89 -52.62 -18.84
C SER A 500 10.21 -51.85 -18.92
N ALA A 501 10.52 -51.08 -17.88
CA ALA A 501 11.91 -50.85 -17.45
C ALA A 501 11.99 -50.53 -15.95
N LYS A 502 12.50 -51.52 -15.20
CA LYS A 502 13.02 -51.40 -13.83
C LYS A 502 14.16 -50.38 -13.82
N HIS A 503 14.22 -49.45 -12.86
CA HIS A 503 15.42 -49.23 -12.04
C HIS A 503 15.20 -48.33 -10.81
N ARG A 504 15.57 -48.94 -9.66
CA ARG A 504 16.23 -48.41 -8.46
C ARG A 504 15.62 -47.26 -7.65
N ARG A 505 15.10 -47.69 -6.49
CA ARG A 505 15.14 -46.97 -5.21
C ARG A 505 16.56 -46.46 -4.90
N THR A 506 16.66 -45.20 -4.50
CA THR A 506 17.63 -44.75 -3.50
C THR A 506 16.96 -43.77 -2.54
N SER A 507 16.99 -44.18 -1.28
CA SER A 507 16.72 -43.44 -0.05
C SER A 507 17.71 -42.30 0.20
N SER A 508 17.25 -41.15 0.67
CA SER A 508 17.62 -40.65 2.01
C SER A 508 16.84 -39.37 2.35
N TRP A 509 15.85 -39.53 3.21
CA TRP A 509 15.44 -38.49 4.16
C TRP A 509 16.44 -38.50 5.31
N ARG A 510 17.14 -37.38 5.58
CA ARG A 510 17.70 -36.95 6.88
C ARG A 510 18.61 -35.73 6.68
N GLU A 511 18.58 -34.82 7.66
CA GLU A 511 19.45 -33.64 7.88
C GLU A 511 19.06 -32.40 7.03
N SER A 512 18.45 -31.33 7.54
CA SER A 512 18.71 -30.60 8.78
C SER A 512 17.48 -29.81 9.24
N TRP A 513 16.95 -30.14 10.42
CA TRP A 513 16.03 -29.29 11.19
C TRP A 513 16.53 -29.24 12.62
N GLN A 514 17.41 -28.27 12.90
CA GLN A 514 17.80 -27.88 14.25
C GLN A 514 18.02 -26.36 14.29
N ARG A 515 17.53 -25.74 15.37
CA ARG A 515 17.52 -24.31 15.73
C ARG A 515 16.26 -23.55 15.32
N ILE A 516 15.30 -23.46 16.24
CA ILE A 516 15.02 -22.26 17.06
C ILE A 516 13.81 -22.61 17.94
N TRP A 517 14.12 -23.02 19.18
CA TRP A 517 13.23 -22.99 20.34
C TRP A 517 14.04 -22.29 21.41
N HIS A 518 13.61 -21.10 21.83
CA HIS A 518 13.84 -20.48 23.14
C HIS A 518 13.39 -19.02 23.06
N TRP A 519 12.20 -18.72 23.60
CA TRP A 519 12.10 -17.88 24.79
C TRP A 519 10.65 -17.86 25.29
N GLY A 520 10.48 -18.33 26.51
CA GLY A 520 9.30 -18.13 27.34
C GLY A 520 9.77 -17.75 28.74
N SER A 521 9.07 -16.77 29.32
CA SER A 521 8.85 -16.55 30.74
C SER A 521 9.94 -15.87 31.60
N ALA A 522 9.68 -14.60 31.93
CA ALA A 522 10.02 -13.84 33.15
C ALA A 522 9.66 -12.36 32.84
N GLU A 523 8.90 -11.57 33.59
CA GLU A 523 8.64 -11.49 35.03
C GLU A 523 7.36 -10.66 35.26
N ALA A 524 6.58 -11.03 36.27
CA ALA A 524 5.66 -10.15 36.98
C ALA A 524 5.96 -10.31 38.47
N SER A 525 6.42 -9.25 39.15
CA SER A 525 6.44 -9.11 40.61
C SER A 525 6.68 -7.64 41.00
N VAL A 526 5.79 -7.15 41.85
CA VAL A 526 5.70 -5.83 42.54
C VAL A 526 5.00 -4.72 41.77
#